data_AF-A0A967WYV4-F1
#
_entry.id   AF-A0A967WYV4-F1
#
_cell.length_a   1.000
_cell.length_b   1.000
_cell.length_c   1.000
_cell.angle_alpha   90.00
_cell.angle_beta   90.00
_cell.angle_gamma   90.00
#
_symmetry.space_group_name_H-M   'P 1'
#
loop_
_entity.id
_entity.type
_entity.pdbx_description
1 polymer ?
#
loop_
_entity_poly.entity_id
_entity_poly.type
_entity_poly.pdbx_seq_one_letter_code
_entity_poly.pdbx_strand_id
1 'polypeptide(L)'
;MEYFTTGKSVEAWVRAGGAISMHNDSSLEWYTNEIDRRVAESILNASTVRFDASDLMPGEVGAGSFWKAMTDFISGSVDLDTALQEIDDSWPE
;
A
#
# COMPACT_ATOMS: atom_id res chain seq x y z
N MET A 1 -24.41 10.34 -6.54
CA MET A 1 -23.47 9.66 -5.63
C MET A 1 -23.16 8.25 -6.09
N GLU A 2 -24.13 7.47 -6.57
CA GLU A 2 -23.94 6.09 -7.09
C GLU A 2 -22.82 5.94 -8.13
N TYR A 3 -22.63 6.90 -9.03
CA TYR A 3 -21.54 6.83 -10.01
C TYR A 3 -20.16 6.60 -9.36
N PHE A 4 -19.86 7.31 -8.26
CA PHE A 4 -18.57 7.23 -7.56
C PHE A 4 -18.34 5.91 -6.82
N THR A 5 -19.34 5.03 -6.75
CA THR A 5 -19.15 3.68 -6.19
C THR A 5 -18.77 2.65 -7.25
N THR A 6 -18.71 3.04 -8.53
CA THR A 6 -18.38 2.18 -9.67
C THR A 6 -16.95 2.41 -10.16
N GLY A 7 -16.30 1.36 -10.68
CA GLY A 7 -14.99 1.48 -11.31
C GLY A 7 -14.97 2.45 -12.49
N LYS A 8 -16.13 2.63 -13.17
CA LYS A 8 -16.27 3.60 -14.25
C LYS A 8 -15.91 5.02 -13.82
N SER A 9 -16.13 5.38 -12.56
CA SER A 9 -15.82 6.71 -12.03
C SER A 9 -14.34 7.05 -12.01
N VAL A 10 -13.46 6.04 -11.94
CA VAL A 10 -12.00 6.21 -11.94
C VAL A 10 -11.34 5.82 -13.25
N GLU A 11 -12.09 5.34 -14.26
CA GLU A 11 -11.55 4.86 -15.54
C GLU A 11 -10.65 5.90 -16.22
N ALA A 12 -11.05 7.17 -16.22
CA ALA A 12 -10.28 8.24 -16.87
C ALA A 12 -8.86 8.38 -16.26
N TRP A 13 -8.72 8.17 -14.96
CA TRP A 13 -7.45 8.26 -14.24
C TRP A 13 -6.60 7.02 -14.49
N VAL A 14 -7.22 5.84 -14.43
CA VAL A 14 -6.56 4.57 -14.75
C VAL A 14 -5.99 4.59 -16.17
N ARG A 15 -6.77 5.09 -17.15
CA ARG A 15 -6.32 5.21 -18.54
C ARG A 15 -5.23 6.25 -18.75
N ALA A 16 -5.24 7.33 -17.98
CA ALA A 16 -4.18 8.34 -18.00
C ALA A 16 -2.86 7.78 -17.44
N GLY A 17 -2.94 6.74 -16.60
CA GLY A 17 -1.79 6.13 -15.92
C GLY A 17 -1.54 6.74 -14.53
N GLY A 18 -0.82 6.00 -13.68
CA GLY A 18 -0.50 6.44 -12.32
C GLY A 18 -1.62 6.26 -11.29
N ALA A 19 -2.70 5.55 -11.66
CA ALA A 19 -3.79 5.20 -10.75
C ALA A 19 -4.13 3.71 -10.89
N ILE A 20 -4.34 3.05 -9.75
CA ILE A 20 -4.86 1.69 -9.66
C ILE A 20 -6.26 1.74 -9.08
N SER A 21 -7.22 1.10 -9.76
CA SER A 21 -8.60 1.04 -9.28
C SER A 21 -8.76 -0.01 -8.18
N MET A 22 -9.47 0.38 -7.12
CA MET A 22 -9.87 -0.50 -6.01
C MET A 22 -11.28 -1.06 -6.18
N HIS A 23 -11.96 -0.76 -7.30
CA HIS A 23 -13.31 -1.24 -7.53
C HIS A 23 -13.32 -2.62 -8.18
N ASN A 24 -14.16 -3.53 -7.67
CA ASN A 24 -14.28 -4.90 -8.15
C ASN A 24 -14.77 -5.01 -9.61
N ASP A 25 -15.50 -4.01 -10.12
CA ASP A 25 -16.01 -3.95 -11.49
C ASP A 25 -15.02 -3.30 -12.49
N SER A 26 -13.77 -3.10 -12.07
CA SER A 26 -12.74 -2.51 -12.93
C SER A 26 -12.25 -3.48 -14.01
N SER A 27 -11.97 -2.94 -15.19
CA SER A 27 -11.42 -3.74 -16.29
C SER A 27 -9.90 -3.62 -16.38
N LEU A 28 -9.22 -4.75 -16.58
CA LEU A 28 -7.78 -4.79 -16.84
C LEU A 28 -7.38 -4.11 -18.16
N GLU A 29 -8.33 -3.94 -19.09
CA GLU A 29 -8.13 -3.27 -20.38
C GLU A 29 -7.97 -1.74 -20.24
N TRP A 30 -8.22 -1.19 -19.06
CA TRP A 30 -8.01 0.23 -18.80
C TRP A 30 -6.53 0.57 -18.60
N TYR A 31 -5.72 -0.40 -18.17
CA TYR A 31 -4.30 -0.21 -17.89
C TYR A 31 -3.47 -0.25 -19.18
N THR A 32 -2.72 0.82 -19.43
CA THR A 32 -1.96 1.02 -20.68
C THR A 32 -0.57 0.40 -20.66
N ASN A 33 -0.04 0.08 -19.47
CA ASN A 33 1.25 -0.60 -19.30
C ASN A 33 1.08 -1.92 -18.53
N GLU A 34 2.04 -2.82 -18.72
CA GLU A 34 2.00 -4.17 -18.17
C GLU A 34 2.18 -4.20 -16.64
N ILE A 35 2.99 -3.28 -16.08
CA ILE A 35 3.26 -3.24 -14.64
C ILE A 35 1.97 -2.94 -13.88
N ASP A 36 1.29 -1.85 -14.25
CA ASP A 36 0.03 -1.45 -13.60
C ASP A 36 -1.06 -2.51 -13.78
N ARG A 37 -1.13 -3.14 -14.96
CA ARG A 37 -2.09 -4.22 -15.23
C ARG A 37 -1.86 -5.42 -14.30
N ARG A 38 -0.61 -5.84 -14.08
CA ARG A 38 -0.27 -6.95 -13.18
C ARG A 38 -0.56 -6.62 -11.72
N VAL A 39 -0.29 -5.39 -11.29
CA VAL A 39 -0.65 -4.90 -9.95
C VAL A 39 -2.17 -4.94 -9.76
N ALA A 40 -2.92 -4.42 -10.72
CA ALA A 40 -4.38 -4.42 -10.69
C ALA A 40 -4.96 -5.84 -10.69
N GLU A 41 -4.42 -6.75 -11.50
CA GLU A 41 -4.83 -8.16 -11.50
C GLU A 41 -4.59 -8.82 -10.14
N SER A 42 -3.45 -8.52 -9.51
CA SER A 42 -3.12 -9.04 -8.17
C SER A 42 -4.12 -8.55 -7.13
N ILE A 43 -4.51 -7.27 -7.19
CA ILE A 43 -5.50 -6.67 -6.28
C ILE A 43 -6.90 -7.24 -6.52
N LEU A 44 -7.34 -7.37 -7.77
CA LEU A 44 -8.69 -7.90 -8.10
C LEU A 44 -8.85 -9.37 -7.70
N ASN A 45 -7.75 -10.16 -7.75
CA ASN A 45 -7.75 -11.56 -7.34
C ASN A 45 -7.53 -11.75 -5.83
N ALA A 46 -7.15 -10.70 -5.09
CA ALA A 46 -6.91 -10.80 -3.66
C ALA A 46 -8.24 -10.92 -2.89
N SER A 47 -8.28 -11.82 -1.92
CA SER A 47 -9.39 -11.89 -0.96
C SER A 47 -9.39 -10.73 0.04
N THR A 48 -8.23 -10.10 0.24
CA THR A 48 -8.03 -9.00 1.17
C THR A 48 -6.85 -8.17 0.73
N VAL A 49 -6.98 -6.84 0.82
CA VAL A 49 -5.88 -5.88 0.69
C VAL A 49 -5.67 -5.22 2.05
N ARG A 50 -4.41 -5.05 2.46
CA ARG A 50 -4.01 -4.36 3.69
C ARG A 50 -2.95 -3.32 3.35
N PHE A 51 -2.99 -2.21 4.07
CA PHE A 51 -1.88 -1.27 4.14
C PHE A 51 -0.99 -1.63 5.33
N ASP A 52 0.25 -1.15 5.32
CA ASP A 52 1.03 -1.19 6.56
C ASP A 52 0.32 -0.35 7.63
N ALA A 53 0.47 -0.75 8.89
CA ALA A 53 -0.27 -0.14 9.99
C ALA A 53 0.37 1.16 10.49
N SER A 54 1.37 1.71 9.78
CA SER A 54 2.19 2.83 10.29
C SER A 54 1.37 4.09 10.53
N ASP A 55 0.38 4.37 9.66
CA ASP A 55 -0.55 5.50 9.82
C ASP A 55 -1.43 5.42 11.07
N LEU A 56 -1.59 4.23 11.67
CA LEU A 56 -2.35 4.02 12.91
C LEU A 56 -1.48 4.13 14.17
N MET A 57 -0.17 4.25 14.02
CA MET A 57 0.78 4.42 15.12
C MET A 57 0.94 5.92 15.47
N PRO A 58 1.48 6.26 16.65
CA PRO A 58 1.94 7.62 16.92
C PRO A 58 2.92 8.08 15.82
N GLY A 59 2.89 9.37 15.46
CA GLY A 59 3.65 9.87 14.30
C GLY A 59 5.16 9.63 14.40
N GLU A 60 5.71 9.68 15.62
CA GLU A 60 7.13 9.37 15.89
C GLU A 60 7.48 7.89 15.70
N VAL A 61 6.49 7.01 15.80
CA VAL A 61 6.63 5.58 15.54
C VAL A 61 6.42 5.30 14.05
N GLY A 62 5.22 5.58 13.54
CA GLY A 62 4.80 5.21 12.18
C GLY A 62 5.66 5.82 11.08
N ALA A 63 5.84 7.14 11.11
CA ALA A 63 6.67 7.86 10.15
C ALA A 63 8.15 7.95 10.58
N GLY A 64 8.48 7.47 11.78
CA GLY A 64 9.83 7.54 12.36
C GLY A 64 10.48 6.16 12.48
N SER A 65 10.43 5.58 13.68
CA SER A 65 11.12 4.32 14.01
C SER A 65 10.70 3.16 13.11
N PHE A 66 9.41 3.00 12.82
CA PHE A 66 8.89 1.95 11.92
C PHE A 66 9.51 2.04 10.54
N TRP A 67 9.48 3.22 9.93
CA TRP A 67 10.06 3.43 8.60
C TRP A 67 11.55 3.10 8.58
N LYS A 68 12.30 3.62 9.54
CA LYS A 68 13.75 3.43 9.62
C LYS A 68 14.10 1.96 9.87
N ALA A 69 13.53 1.34 10.90
CA ALA A 69 13.85 -0.03 11.28
C ALA A 69 13.50 -1.03 10.17
N MET A 70 12.38 -0.84 9.46
CA MET A 70 12.04 -1.69 8.30
C MET A 70 13.02 -1.49 7.13
N THR A 71 13.50 -0.26 6.90
CA THR A 71 14.55 0.00 5.90
C THR A 71 15.88 -0.67 6.27
N ASP A 72 16.26 -0.59 7.55
CA ASP A 72 17.49 -1.20 8.07
C ASP A 72 17.41 -2.74 8.02
N PHE A 73 16.25 -3.33 8.32
CA PHE A 73 16.00 -4.76 8.15
C PHE A 73 16.11 -5.21 6.67
N ILE A 74 15.43 -4.52 5.76
CA ILE A 74 15.45 -4.86 4.32
C ILE A 74 16.85 -4.72 3.72
N SER A 75 17.62 -3.72 4.16
CA SER A 75 19.00 -3.52 3.73
C SER A 75 19.98 -4.52 4.34
N GLY A 76 19.57 -5.28 5.35
CA GLY A 76 20.40 -6.21 6.10
C GLY A 76 21.34 -5.54 7.13
N SER A 77 21.08 -4.28 7.48
CA SER A 77 21.84 -3.55 8.49
C SER A 77 21.54 -4.03 9.91
N VAL A 78 20.32 -4.52 10.14
CA VAL A 78 19.87 -5.16 11.39
C VAL A 78 19.06 -6.42 11.07
N ASP A 79 18.93 -7.32 12.04
CA ASP A 79 18.00 -8.45 11.95
C ASP A 79 16.56 -8.05 12.31
N LEU A 80 15.62 -8.97 12.09
CA LEU A 80 14.20 -8.72 12.35
C LEU A 80 13.93 -8.43 13.83
N ASP A 81 14.58 -9.16 14.73
CA ASP A 81 14.35 -9.02 16.18
C ASP A 81 14.78 -7.64 16.67
N THR A 82 15.95 -7.16 16.20
CA THR A 82 16.43 -5.80 16.49
C THR A 82 15.48 -4.74 15.94
N ALA A 83 15.05 -4.87 14.69
CA ALA A 83 14.14 -3.92 14.07
C ALA A 83 12.79 -3.82 14.82
N LEU A 84 12.24 -4.96 15.25
CA LEU A 84 10.99 -4.98 16.01
C LEU A 84 11.15 -4.35 17.39
N GLN A 85 12.26 -4.60 18.09
CA GLN A 85 12.52 -3.99 19.40
C GLN A 85 12.66 -2.47 19.30
N GLU A 86 13.38 -1.95 18.28
CA GLU A 86 13.54 -0.51 18.07
C GLU A 86 12.19 0.21 17.83
N ILE A 87 11.25 -0.46 17.17
CA ILE A 87 9.91 0.07 16.94
C ILE A 87 9.11 0.07 18.25
N ASP A 88 9.15 -1.02 19.02
CA ASP A 88 8.42 -1.15 20.28
C ASP A 88 8.91 -0.13 21.32
N ASP A 89 10.23 0.02 21.47
CA ASP A 89 10.87 0.96 22.40
C ASP A 89 10.56 2.43 22.10
N SER A 90 10.12 2.74 20.88
CA SER A 90 9.83 4.11 20.45
C SER A 90 8.40 4.57 20.77
N TRP A 91 7.55 3.69 21.31
CA TRP A 91 6.19 4.05 21.68
C TRP A 91 6.20 5.03 22.87
N PRO A 92 5.44 6.14 22.79
CA PRO A 92 5.28 7.06 23.91
C PRO A 92 4.48 6.41 25.07
N GLU A 93 4.88 6.73 26.31
CA GLU A 93 4.20 6.33 27.56
C GLU A 93 2.87 7.08 27.80
#